data_AF-A0AA36P534-F1
#
_entry.id   AF-A0AA36P534-F1
#
_cell.length_a   1.000
_cell.length_b   1.000
_cell.length_c   1.000
_cell.angle_alpha   90.00
_cell.angle_beta   90.00
_cell.angle_gamma   90.00
#
_symmetry.space_group_name_H-M   'P 1'
#
loop_
_entity.id
_entity.type
_entity.pdbx_description
1 polymer ?
#
loop_
_entity_poly.entity_id
_entity_poly.type
_entity_poly.pdbx_seq_one_letter_code
_entity_poly.pdbx_strand_id
1 'polypeptide(L)'
;MNSIREEFAVTSLAMDLTKDLIATGCYSENKIHFWNVSNQTKIKTIRFDKAFNPINSILFFKNNIAFIANSAANAVILHGENFNEIQKLNRKENPLYCKQDIFIFYIQWLIFLLIGNT
;
A
#
# COMPACT_ATOMS: atom_id res chain seq x y z
N MET A 1 1.62 34.96 -3.18
CA MET A 1 0.94 33.66 -2.99
C MET A 1 1.99 32.70 -2.46
N ASN A 2 1.77 32.10 -1.30
CA ASN A 2 2.73 31.19 -0.68
C ASN A 2 2.68 29.82 -1.37
N SER A 3 3.83 29.23 -1.69
CA SER A 3 3.91 27.96 -2.43
C SER A 3 5.03 27.08 -1.87
N ILE A 4 4.69 25.85 -1.50
CA ILE A 4 5.67 24.79 -1.24
C ILE A 4 6.19 24.28 -2.59
N ARG A 5 7.50 24.11 -2.73
CA ARG A 5 8.14 23.63 -3.96
C ARG A 5 8.76 22.25 -3.73
N GLU A 6 8.42 21.33 -4.61
CA GLU A 6 9.08 20.03 -4.75
C GLU A 6 10.04 20.05 -5.93
N GLU A 7 11.03 19.17 -5.88
CA GLU A 7 12.04 19.02 -6.94
C GLU A 7 11.45 18.39 -8.20
N PHE A 8 10.47 17.50 -8.02
CA PHE A 8 9.79 16.79 -9.11
C PHE A 8 8.28 17.07 -9.11
N ALA A 9 7.61 16.66 -10.18
CA ALA A 9 6.16 16.80 -10.32
C ALA A 9 5.43 16.03 -9.20
N VAL A 10 4.54 16.72 -8.49
CA VAL A 10 3.74 16.12 -7.41
C VAL A 10 2.68 15.20 -8.03
N THR A 11 2.70 13.92 -7.68
CA THR A 11 1.76 12.90 -8.17
C THR A 11 0.63 12.63 -7.18
N SER A 12 0.90 12.82 -5.89
CA SER A 12 -0.07 12.60 -4.83
C SER A 12 0.14 13.58 -3.70
N LEU A 13 -0.96 13.98 -3.08
CA LEU A 13 -0.95 14.85 -1.90
C LEU A 13 -1.99 14.37 -0.91
N ALA A 14 -1.70 14.54 0.38
CA ALA A 14 -2.66 14.36 1.45
C ALA A 14 -2.44 15.45 2.50
N MET A 15 -3.51 15.90 3.15
CA MET A 15 -3.46 16.93 4.18
C MET A 15 -4.08 16.38 5.46
N ASP A 16 -3.39 16.56 6.58
CA ASP A 16 -3.93 16.38 7.92
C ASP A 16 -4.25 17.76 8.50
N LEU A 17 -5.56 18.07 8.51
CA LEU A 17 -6.08 19.37 8.98
C LEU A 17 -5.95 19.54 10.49
N THR A 18 -5.72 18.47 11.25
CA THR A 18 -5.58 18.56 12.71
C THR A 18 -4.16 18.91 13.12
N LYS A 19 -3.17 18.45 12.35
CA LYS A 19 -1.73 18.64 12.62
C LYS A 19 -1.09 19.71 11.74
N ASP A 20 -1.88 20.37 10.89
CA ASP A 20 -1.40 21.37 9.92
C ASP A 20 -0.23 20.85 9.07
N LEU A 21 -0.41 19.63 8.57
CA LEU A 21 0.62 18.81 7.93
C LEU A 21 0.18 18.44 6.51
N ILE A 22 1.07 18.57 5.54
CA ILE A 22 0.89 18.04 4.19
C ILE A 22 1.92 16.94 3.95
N ALA A 23 1.48 15.85 3.34
CA ALA A 23 2.32 14.82 2.74
C ALA A 23 2.25 14.91 1.23
N THR A 24 3.39 14.89 0.55
CA THR A 24 3.52 14.90 -0.90
C THR A 24 4.33 13.70 -1.38
N GLY A 25 3.85 13.09 -2.45
CA GLY A 25 4.56 12.10 -3.24
C GLY A 25 4.91 12.68 -4.60
N CYS A 26 6.12 12.41 -5.06
CA CYS A 26 6.67 13.00 -6.28
C CYS A 26 6.95 11.94 -7.35
N TYR A 27 6.85 12.34 -8.61
CA TYR A 27 7.24 11.53 -9.77
C TYR A 27 8.75 11.27 -9.74
N SER A 28 9.17 10.08 -10.16
CA SER A 28 10.58 9.64 -10.15
C SER A 28 11.25 9.57 -8.77
N GLU A 29 10.50 9.71 -7.67
CA GLU A 29 11.00 9.53 -6.31
C GLU A 29 10.24 8.47 -5.53
N ASN A 30 10.99 7.70 -4.76
CA ASN A 30 10.46 6.72 -3.81
C ASN A 30 10.45 7.31 -2.40
N LYS A 31 9.99 8.56 -2.29
CA LYS A 31 9.99 9.33 -1.04
C LYS A 31 8.62 9.97 -0.81
N ILE A 32 8.26 10.10 0.46
CA ILE A 32 7.21 11.04 0.90
C ILE A 32 7.89 12.18 1.62
N HIS A 33 7.55 13.41 1.23
CA HIS A 33 7.93 14.61 1.96
C HIS A 33 6.76 15.07 2.83
N PHE A 34 7.11 15.48 4.05
CA PHE A 34 6.18 16.03 5.02
C PHE A 34 6.50 17.50 5.23
N TRP A 35 5.46 18.32 5.18
CA TRP A 35 5.56 19.77 5.21
C TRP A 35 4.64 20.34 6.27
N ASN A 36 5.15 21.27 7.06
CA ASN A 36 4.31 22.09 7.93
C ASN A 36 3.68 23.19 7.07
N VAL A 37 2.36 23.35 7.13
CA VAL A 37 1.64 24.28 6.26
C VAL A 37 1.80 25.73 6.75
N SER A 38 1.68 25.96 8.06
CA SER A 38 1.82 27.29 8.67
C SER A 38 3.15 27.97 8.36
N ASN A 39 4.27 27.25 8.47
CA ASN A 39 5.62 27.79 8.28
C ASN A 39 6.29 27.37 6.96
N GLN A 40 5.65 26.53 6.14
CA GLN A 40 6.13 26.06 4.83
C GLN A 40 7.48 25.34 4.87
N THR A 41 7.84 24.73 6.01
CA THR A 41 9.10 24.00 6.17
C THR A 41 8.92 22.51 5.96
N LYS A 42 9.92 21.87 5.35
CA LYS A 42 10.00 20.40 5.24
C LYS A 42 10.34 19.83 6.62
N ILE A 43 9.41 19.09 7.22
CA ILE A 43 9.57 18.47 8.53
C ILE A 43 10.40 17.19 8.43
N LYS A 44 10.02 16.32 7.48
CA LYS A 44 10.61 14.99 7.36
C LYS A 44 10.52 14.48 5.94
N THR A 45 11.45 13.60 5.59
CA THR A 45 11.37 12.80 4.37
C THR A 45 11.48 11.33 4.77
N ILE A 46 10.56 10.51 4.27
CA ILE A 46 10.64 9.05 4.41
C ILE A 46 11.03 8.49 3.05
N ARG A 47 12.07 7.66 3.03
CA ARG A 47 12.52 6.94 1.83
C ARG A 47 12.04 5.50 1.87
N PHE A 48 11.61 5.00 0.71
CA PHE A 48 11.14 3.63 0.54
C PHE A 48 12.07 2.87 -0.40
N ASP A 49 13.11 2.26 0.16
CA ASP A 49 14.17 1.58 -0.62
C ASP A 49 13.67 0.38 -1.44
N LYS A 50 12.52 -0.18 -1.07
CA LYS A 50 11.88 -1.30 -1.77
C LYS A 50 10.80 -0.89 -2.78
N ALA A 51 10.54 0.41 -2.93
CA ALA A 51 9.65 0.91 -3.96
C ALA A 51 10.46 1.13 -5.24
N PHE A 52 9.95 0.64 -6.38
CA PHE A 52 10.55 0.87 -7.70
C PHE A 52 9.82 1.97 -8.48
N ASN A 53 8.62 2.33 -8.04
CA ASN A 53 7.73 3.28 -8.69
C ASN A 53 7.36 4.40 -7.72
N PRO A 54 7.08 5.60 -8.24
CA PRO A 54 6.65 6.73 -7.44
C PRO A 54 5.36 6.43 -6.67
N ILE A 55 5.12 7.26 -5.67
CA ILE A 55 3.98 7.10 -4.77
C ILE A 55 2.73 7.63 -5.46
N ASN A 56 1.77 6.73 -5.67
CA ASN A 56 0.58 7.02 -6.47
C ASN A 56 -0.56 7.61 -5.65
N SER A 57 -0.65 7.27 -4.37
CA SER A 57 -1.76 7.69 -3.51
C SER A 57 -1.31 7.75 -2.06
N ILE A 58 -1.74 8.80 -1.37
CA ILE A 58 -1.46 9.05 0.04
C ILE A 58 -2.79 9.43 0.70
N LEU A 59 -3.02 8.96 1.92
CA LEU A 59 -4.21 9.24 2.70
C LEU A 59 -3.84 9.36 4.18
N PHE A 60 -4.19 10.47 4.80
CA PHE A 60 -4.22 10.56 6.26
C PHE A 60 -5.52 9.95 6.79
N PHE A 61 -5.40 9.14 7.84
CA PHE A 61 -6.55 8.56 8.53
C PHE A 61 -6.32 8.55 10.04
N LYS A 62 -7.14 9.30 10.77
CA LYS A 62 -6.97 9.55 12.20
C LYS A 62 -5.55 10.05 12.46
N ASN A 63 -4.76 9.26 13.17
CA ASN A 63 -3.39 9.54 13.55
C ASN A 63 -2.36 8.83 12.64
N ASN A 64 -2.83 8.04 11.67
CA ASN A 64 -1.98 7.24 10.80
C ASN A 64 -1.96 7.80 9.37
N ILE A 65 -0.98 7.35 8.60
CA ILE A 65 -0.93 7.62 7.17
C ILE A 65 -0.87 6.30 6.41
N ALA A 66 -1.74 6.17 5.41
CA ALA A 66 -1.75 5.08 4.46
C ALA A 66 -1.25 5.60 3.12
N PHE A 67 -0.44 4.82 2.42
CA PHE A 67 -0.07 5.16 1.05
C PHE A 67 0.19 3.91 0.23
N ILE A 68 0.09 4.09 -1.08
CA ILE A 68 0.39 3.07 -2.06
C ILE A 68 1.71 3.46 -2.71
N ALA A 69 2.78 2.85 -2.21
CA ALA A 69 4.07 2.83 -2.87
C ALA A 69 4.16 1.51 -3.63
N ASN A 70 4.50 1.58 -4.92
CA ASN A 70 4.69 0.43 -5.80
C ASN A 70 3.41 -0.22 -6.36
N SER A 71 2.95 0.29 -7.51
CA SER A 71 1.91 -0.33 -8.35
C SER A 71 2.19 -1.81 -8.67
N ALA A 72 3.47 -2.22 -8.77
CA ALA A 72 3.85 -3.60 -9.09
C ALA A 72 3.85 -4.54 -7.86
N ALA A 73 3.93 -4.00 -6.63
CA ALA A 73 3.90 -4.82 -5.42
C ALA A 73 2.49 -5.20 -4.95
N ASN A 74 1.44 -4.62 -5.57
CA ASN A 74 0.03 -4.84 -5.20
C ASN A 74 -0.20 -4.74 -3.67
N ALA A 75 0.47 -3.78 -3.04
CA ALA A 75 0.52 -3.66 -1.59
C ALA A 75 0.13 -2.24 -1.14
N VAL A 76 -0.62 -2.17 -0.04
CA VAL A 76 -0.88 -0.93 0.70
C VAL A 76 -0.02 -0.95 1.94
N ILE A 77 0.71 0.14 2.21
CA ILE A 77 1.58 0.25 3.38
C ILE A 77 0.95 1.26 4.36
N LEU A 78 0.84 0.84 5.61
CA LEU A 78 0.30 1.63 6.71
C LEU A 78 1.44 2.07 7.62
N HIS A 79 1.52 3.37 7.87
CA HIS A 79 2.47 3.98 8.78
C HIS A 79 1.76 4.66 9.95
N GLY A 80 2.39 4.59 11.12
CA GLY A 80 1.90 5.22 12.35
C GLY A 80 2.31 6.68 12.49
N GLU A 81 1.91 7.29 13.61
CA GLU A 81 2.24 8.68 13.96
C GLU A 81 3.74 9.01 13.90
N ASN A 82 4.58 8.05 14.28
CA ASN A 82 6.04 8.21 14.27
C ASN A 82 6.68 7.89 12.92
N PHE A 83 5.87 7.73 11.87
CA PHE A 83 6.29 7.38 10.52
C PHE A 83 6.91 5.99 10.39
N ASN A 84 6.71 5.12 11.37
CA ASN A 84 7.14 3.73 11.32
C ASN A 84 6.11 2.89 10.58
N GLU A 85 6.58 1.91 9.80
CA GLU A 85 5.72 0.93 9.15
C GLU A 85 5.01 0.09 10.22
N ILE A 86 3.68 0.08 10.19
CA ILE A 86 2.84 -0.76 11.07
C ILE A 86 2.51 -2.06 10.36
N GLN A 87 2.05 -1.95 9.11
CA GLN A 87 1.49 -3.08 8.39
C GLN A 87 1.62 -2.89 6.89
N LYS A 88 1.98 -3.98 6.21
CA LYS A 88 1.90 -4.12 4.76
C LYS A 88 0.75 -5.04 4.39
N LEU A 89 -0.27 -4.49 3.74
CA LEU A 89 -1.41 -5.22 3.22
C LEU A 89 -1.10 -5.65 1.79
N ASN A 90 -0.76 -6.92 1.61
CA ASN A 90 -0.62 -7.53 0.29
C ASN A 90 -1.95 -8.15 -0.14
N ARG A 91 -2.20 -8.22 -1.44
CA ARG A 91 -3.23 -9.14 -1.96
C ARG A 91 -2.91 -10.55 -1.46
N LYS A 92 -3.82 -11.18 -0.71
CA LYS A 92 -3.73 -12.62 -0.43
C LYS A 92 -3.79 -13.34 -1.78
N GLU A 93 -2.69 -13.96 -2.18
CA GLU A 93 -2.78 -15.09 -3.10
C GLU A 93 -3.52 -16.16 -2.32
N ASN A 94 -4.80 -16.37 -2.63
CA ASN A 94 -5.47 -17.57 -2.14
C ASN A 94 -4.66 -18.75 -2.69
N PRO A 95 -3.97 -19.53 -1.85
CA PRO A 95 -3.22 -20.65 -2.36
C PRO A 95 -4.27 -21.68 -2.78
N LEU A 96 -4.47 -21.85 -4.09
CA LEU A 96 -4.89 -23.11 -4.70
C LEU A 96 -6.18 -23.77 -4.16
N TYR A 97 -7.06 -23.06 -3.44
CA TYR A 97 -8.29 -23.66 -2.86
C TYR A 97 -9.18 -24.29 -3.94
N CYS A 98 -9.14 -23.80 -5.19
CA CYS A 98 -9.83 -24.45 -6.30
C CYS A 98 -9.22 -25.80 -6.76
N LYS A 99 -7.93 -26.07 -6.55
CA LYS A 99 -7.29 -27.31 -7.03
C LYS A 99 -7.43 -28.49 -6.07
N GLN A 100 -7.45 -28.25 -4.76
CA GLN A 100 -7.59 -29.33 -3.77
C GLN A 100 -9.01 -29.92 -3.75
N ASP A 101 -10.03 -29.07 -3.88
CA ASP A 101 -11.43 -29.56 -3.88
C ASP A 101 -11.75 -30.39 -5.13
N ILE A 102 -11.25 -30.01 -6.32
CA ILE A 102 -11.41 -30.81 -7.55
C ILE A 102 -10.80 -32.21 -7.40
N PHE A 103 -9.65 -32.32 -6.73
CA PHE A 103 -9.00 -33.60 -6.48
C PHE A 103 -9.83 -34.48 -5.51
N ILE A 104 -10.43 -33.87 -4.49
CA ILE A 104 -11.30 -34.57 -3.53
C ILE A 104 -12.59 -35.05 -4.22
N PHE A 105 -13.22 -34.23 -5.06
CA PHE A 105 -14.40 -34.65 -5.84
C PHE A 105 -14.07 -35.79 -6.82
N TYR A 106 -12.88 -35.77 -7.44
CA TYR A 106 -12.44 -36.85 -8.34
C TYR A 106 -12.24 -38.17 -7.59
N ILE A 107 -11.62 -38.15 -6.40
CA ILE A 107 -11.45 -39.34 -5.57
C ILE A 107 -12.80 -39.89 -5.10
N GLN A 108 -13.73 -39.02 -4.67
CA GLN A 108 -15.07 -39.44 -4.26
C GLN A 108 -15.81 -40.13 -5.41
N TRP A 109 -15.72 -39.59 -6.63
CA TRP A 109 -16.33 -40.19 -7.81
C TRP A 109 -15.70 -41.55 -8.17
N LEU A 110 -14.38 -41.69 -8.06
CA LEU A 110 -13.67 -42.94 -8.30
C LEU A 110 -14.08 -44.04 -7.30
N ILE A 111 -14.28 -43.68 -6.03
CA ILE A 111 -14.75 -44.62 -4.99
C ILE A 111 -16.16 -45.13 -5.31
N PHE A 112 -17.09 -44.25 -5.71
CA PHE A 112 -18.43 -44.67 -6.14
C PHE A 112 -18.39 -45.63 -7.34
N LEU A 113 -17.48 -45.39 -8.29
CA LEU A 113 -17.32 -46.24 -9.47
C LEU A 113 -16.72 -47.61 -9.14
N LEU A 114 -15.87 -47.70 -8.11
CA LEU A 114 -15.26 -48.96 -7.66
C LEU A 114 -16.21 -49.80 -6.80
N ILE A 115 -17.04 -49.17 -5.96
CA ILE A 115 -18.01 -49.86 -5.10
C ILE A 115 -19.28 -50.26 -5.87
N GLY A 116 -19.70 -49.45 -6.85
CA GLY A 116 -20.88 -49.74 -7.68
C GLY A 116 -20.68 -50.82 -8.74
N ASN A 117 -19.47 -51.39 -8.86
CA ASN A 117 -19.10 -52.40 -9.86
C ASN A 117 -18.72 -53.76 -9.23
N THR A 118 -19.04 -53.94 -7.95
CA THR A 118 -19.00 -55.21 -7.19
C THR A 118 -20.41 -55.56 -6.73
#